data_AF-S6EZH4-F1
#
_entry.id   AF-S6EZH4-F1
#
_cell.length_a   1.000
_cell.length_b   1.000
_cell.length_c   1.000
_cell.angle_alpha   90.00
_cell.angle_beta   90.00
_cell.angle_gamma   90.00
#
_symmetry.space_group_name_H-M   'P 1'
#
loop_
_entity.id
_entity.type
_entity.pdbx_description
1 polymer ?
#
loop_
_entity_poly.entity_id
_entity_poly.type
_entity_poly.pdbx_seq_one_letter_code
_entity_poly.pdbx_strand_id
1 'polypeptide(L)'
;MSYSDIYKSLGLNTEIERLKKQAYMGWDREINMLKFLGLKDGMKILEVGSGPGFVTELLLNEFKNSSVISLDVDKNLMDISKNRLKNIFNERLGFVQESILNTSFNDNTFDFVLVRFVYQHINNTNTATKEIYRILKPGGKVVIVDIDNGIWGVTNPELKLIPYLNNNLAKFQNSSGGDRNIGRKLIKLLKYSGFTNLDFQVVAKHSDILGMDKFKNLSSIPNADRFMVNPQISKIISSYNNFYNSKDSTIILLILMACGEKPN
;
A
#
# COMPACT_ATOMS: atom_id res chain seq x y z
N MET A 1 -6.62 2.36 18.01
CA MET A 1 -7.63 2.90 17.08
C MET A 1 -7.41 2.19 15.74
N SER A 2 -8.40 1.45 15.25
CA SER A 2 -8.26 0.66 14.01
C SER A 2 -8.15 1.58 12.78
N TYR A 3 -7.65 1.09 11.65
CA TYR A 3 -7.67 1.84 10.38
C TYR A 3 -9.08 2.36 10.03
N SER A 4 -10.12 1.60 10.40
CA SER A 4 -11.52 1.97 10.22
C SER A 4 -11.93 3.22 11.01
N ASP A 5 -11.27 3.50 12.14
CA ASP A 5 -11.62 4.64 12.99
C ASP A 5 -11.03 5.95 12.47
N ILE A 6 -9.96 5.87 11.65
CA ILE A 6 -9.34 7.03 11.01
C ILE A 6 -10.35 7.66 10.02
N TYR A 7 -10.90 6.90 9.08
CA TYR A 7 -11.83 7.48 8.10
C TYR A 7 -13.26 7.71 8.64
N LYS A 8 -13.67 7.02 9.71
CA LYS A 8 -14.89 7.40 10.46
C LYS A 8 -14.81 8.85 10.97
N SER A 9 -13.62 9.36 11.27
CA SER A 9 -13.41 10.74 11.74
C SER A 9 -13.29 11.79 10.62
N LEU A 10 -13.12 11.36 9.37
CA LEU A 10 -12.78 12.21 8.20
C LEU A 10 -13.80 12.20 7.09
N GLY A 11 -14.65 11.19 7.07
CA GLY A 11 -15.52 10.86 5.95
C GLY A 11 -14.91 9.76 5.08
N LEU A 12 -15.70 8.70 4.89
CA LEU A 12 -15.38 7.56 4.02
C LEU A 12 -15.04 8.00 2.58
N ASN A 13 -15.75 8.99 2.03
CA ASN A 13 -15.50 9.49 0.67
C ASN A 13 -14.11 10.12 0.51
N THR A 14 -13.66 10.91 1.48
CA THR A 14 -12.32 11.51 1.49
C THR A 14 -11.24 10.42 1.44
N GLU A 15 -11.45 9.34 2.19
CA GLU A 15 -10.52 8.22 2.22
C GLU A 15 -10.52 7.42 0.90
N ILE A 16 -11.70 7.20 0.30
CA ILE A 16 -11.81 6.57 -1.04
C ILE A 16 -11.02 7.37 -2.08
N GLU A 17 -11.16 8.69 -2.11
CA GLU A 17 -10.44 9.54 -3.07
C GLU A 17 -8.93 9.54 -2.81
N ARG A 18 -8.49 9.50 -1.54
CA ARG A 18 -7.07 9.33 -1.20
C ARG A 18 -6.53 7.99 -1.70
N LEU A 19 -7.25 6.90 -1.46
CA LEU A 19 -6.89 5.55 -1.92
C LEU A 19 -6.87 5.44 -3.44
N LYS A 20 -7.83 6.07 -4.11
CA LYS A 20 -7.85 6.23 -5.58
C LYS A 20 -6.57 6.88 -6.05
N LYS A 21 -6.26 8.07 -5.53
CA LYS A 21 -5.05 8.82 -5.89
C LYS A 21 -3.79 7.98 -5.68
N GLN A 22 -3.70 7.28 -4.56
CA GLN A 22 -2.57 6.41 -4.23
C GLN A 22 -2.42 5.21 -5.17
N ALA A 23 -3.52 4.65 -5.68
CA ALA A 23 -3.51 3.55 -6.64
C ALA A 23 -3.04 4.00 -8.03
N TYR A 24 -3.64 5.05 -8.59
CA TYR A 24 -3.34 5.47 -9.97
C TYR A 24 -2.03 6.25 -10.12
N MET A 25 -1.59 6.95 -9.09
CA MET A 25 -0.38 7.77 -9.18
C MET A 25 0.86 6.89 -9.38
N GLY A 26 1.50 7.00 -10.54
CA GLY A 26 2.71 6.24 -10.88
C GLY A 26 2.46 4.73 -11.02
N TRP A 27 1.22 4.34 -11.37
CA TRP A 27 0.86 2.94 -11.57
C TRP A 27 1.67 2.27 -12.68
N ASP A 28 1.94 2.97 -13.77
CA ASP A 28 2.78 2.53 -14.89
C ASP A 28 4.15 2.00 -14.43
N ARG A 29 4.77 2.65 -13.46
CA ARG A 29 6.06 2.23 -12.89
C ARG A 29 5.90 1.02 -11.97
N GLU A 30 4.86 1.05 -11.16
CA GLU A 30 4.54 -0.02 -10.21
C GLU A 30 4.20 -1.33 -10.92
N ILE A 31 3.34 -1.30 -11.96
CA ILE A 31 2.98 -2.49 -12.73
C ILE A 31 4.16 -3.07 -13.52
N ASN A 32 5.04 -2.22 -14.06
CA ASN A 32 6.26 -2.67 -14.71
C ASN A 32 7.21 -3.37 -13.73
N MET A 33 7.31 -2.87 -12.50
CA MET A 33 8.08 -3.53 -11.45
C MET A 33 7.45 -4.86 -11.03
N LEU A 34 6.13 -4.93 -10.89
CA LEU A 34 5.44 -6.20 -10.61
C LEU A 34 5.67 -7.25 -11.70
N LYS A 35 5.65 -6.84 -12.97
CA LYS A 35 5.98 -7.72 -14.12
C LYS A 35 7.42 -8.21 -14.04
N PHE A 36 8.37 -7.32 -13.76
CA PHE A 36 9.78 -7.67 -13.58
C PHE A 36 9.96 -8.71 -12.44
N LEU A 37 9.24 -8.54 -11.33
CA LEU A 37 9.26 -9.45 -10.19
C LEU A 37 8.54 -10.78 -10.44
N GLY A 38 7.87 -10.94 -11.59
CA GLY A 38 7.35 -12.22 -12.06
C GLY A 38 5.83 -12.30 -12.16
N LEU A 39 5.08 -11.20 -11.95
CA LEU A 39 3.66 -11.17 -12.24
C LEU A 39 3.42 -11.26 -13.76
N LYS A 40 2.61 -12.22 -14.20
CA LYS A 40 2.33 -12.48 -15.62
C LYS A 40 0.84 -12.67 -15.84
N ASP A 41 0.41 -12.46 -17.08
CA ASP A 41 -0.95 -12.76 -17.49
C ASP A 41 -1.24 -14.27 -17.38
N GLY A 42 -2.50 -14.62 -17.12
CA GLY A 42 -2.93 -16.01 -16.90
C GLY A 42 -2.71 -16.55 -15.49
N MET A 43 -2.16 -15.76 -14.57
CA MET A 43 -1.97 -16.14 -13.17
C MET A 43 -3.25 -16.03 -12.33
N LYS A 44 -3.38 -16.88 -11.30
CA LYS A 44 -4.33 -16.72 -10.20
C LYS A 44 -3.70 -15.88 -9.09
N ILE A 45 -4.22 -14.66 -8.93
CA ILE A 45 -3.65 -13.62 -8.08
C ILE A 45 -4.49 -13.46 -6.81
N LEU A 46 -3.85 -13.35 -5.65
CA LEU A 46 -4.46 -12.83 -4.43
C LEU A 46 -4.00 -11.39 -4.20
N GLU A 47 -4.93 -10.46 -4.05
CA GLU A 47 -4.65 -9.11 -3.59
C GLU A 47 -5.09 -8.98 -2.12
N VAL A 48 -4.12 -8.81 -1.23
CA VAL A 48 -4.35 -8.63 0.20
C VAL A 48 -4.49 -7.14 0.52
N GLY A 49 -5.56 -6.78 1.22
CA GLY A 49 -5.90 -5.40 1.55
C GLY A 49 -6.38 -4.60 0.34
N SER A 50 -7.25 -5.20 -0.47
CA SER A 50 -7.73 -4.63 -1.74
C SER A 50 -8.51 -3.32 -1.61
N GLY A 51 -9.00 -2.98 -0.42
CA GLY A 51 -9.74 -1.76 -0.14
C GLY A 51 -10.93 -1.58 -1.10
N PRO A 52 -11.13 -0.36 -1.65
CA PRO A 52 -12.17 -0.09 -2.65
C PRO A 52 -11.96 -0.73 -4.04
N GLY A 53 -10.90 -1.52 -4.24
CA GLY A 53 -10.65 -2.25 -5.48
C GLY A 53 -9.96 -1.47 -6.61
N PHE A 54 -9.36 -0.30 -6.34
CA PHE A 54 -8.71 0.47 -7.41
C PHE A 54 -7.51 -0.26 -8.02
N VAL A 55 -6.70 -0.95 -7.21
CA VAL A 55 -5.58 -1.75 -7.72
C VAL A 55 -6.09 -3.06 -8.32
N THR A 56 -7.12 -3.69 -7.74
CA THR A 56 -7.83 -4.83 -8.34
C THR A 56 -8.26 -4.54 -9.77
N GLU A 57 -8.92 -3.40 -10.00
CA GLU A 57 -9.37 -2.95 -11.32
C GLU A 57 -8.20 -2.78 -12.30
N LEU A 58 -7.11 -2.16 -11.84
CA LEU A 58 -5.91 -1.96 -12.64
C LEU A 58 -5.24 -3.30 -13.03
N LEU A 59 -5.17 -4.26 -12.10
CA LEU A 59 -4.65 -5.60 -12.36
C LEU A 59 -5.50 -6.36 -13.38
N LEU A 60 -6.83 -6.37 -13.23
CA LEU A 60 -7.74 -7.07 -14.15
C LEU A 60 -7.80 -6.43 -15.54
N ASN A 61 -7.49 -5.14 -15.62
CA ASN A 61 -7.33 -4.44 -16.89
C ASN A 61 -6.00 -4.75 -17.56
N GLU A 62 -4.92 -4.89 -16.81
CA GLU A 62 -3.60 -5.23 -17.35
C GLU A 62 -3.50 -6.70 -17.78
N PHE A 63 -4.03 -7.61 -16.96
CA PHE A 63 -3.90 -9.06 -17.15
C PHE A 63 -5.28 -9.66 -17.49
N LYS A 64 -5.55 -9.77 -18.79
CA LYS A 64 -6.87 -10.15 -19.32
C LYS A 64 -7.23 -11.61 -19.08
N ASN A 65 -6.23 -12.48 -18.96
CA ASN A 65 -6.39 -13.91 -18.74
C ASN A 65 -6.20 -14.31 -17.26
N SER A 66 -5.78 -13.36 -16.41
CA SER A 66 -5.68 -13.59 -14.97
C SER A 66 -7.03 -13.52 -14.26
N SER A 67 -7.08 -14.22 -13.13
CA SER A 67 -8.13 -14.08 -12.11
C SER A 67 -7.55 -13.46 -10.84
N VAL A 68 -8.34 -12.63 -10.17
CA VAL A 68 -7.97 -11.95 -8.94
C VAL A 68 -8.96 -12.32 -7.83
N ILE A 69 -8.45 -12.63 -6.65
CA ILE A 69 -9.23 -12.65 -5.42
C ILE A 69 -8.84 -11.42 -4.61
N SER A 70 -9.80 -10.55 -4.37
CA SER A 70 -9.68 -9.38 -3.49
C SER A 70 -9.99 -9.79 -2.06
N LEU A 71 -8.98 -9.75 -1.20
CA LEU A 71 -9.08 -10.03 0.23
C LEU A 71 -9.00 -8.71 1.01
N ASP A 72 -9.98 -8.45 1.88
CA ASP A 72 -9.92 -7.32 2.81
C ASP A 72 -10.72 -7.60 4.10
N VAL A 73 -10.27 -7.05 5.22
CA VAL A 73 -11.00 -7.17 6.51
C VAL A 73 -12.12 -6.14 6.62
N ASP A 74 -12.01 -5.02 5.92
CA ASP A 74 -12.93 -3.90 6.01
C ASP A 74 -14.14 -4.11 5.10
N LYS A 75 -15.28 -4.41 5.73
CA LYS A 75 -16.54 -4.65 5.03
C LYS A 75 -16.99 -3.46 4.19
N ASN A 76 -16.80 -2.22 4.65
CA ASN A 76 -17.29 -1.04 3.95
C ASN A 76 -16.53 -0.85 2.63
N LEU A 77 -15.20 -0.94 2.68
CA LEU A 77 -14.36 -0.83 1.49
C LEU A 77 -14.62 -1.99 0.52
N MET A 78 -14.78 -3.21 1.06
CA MET A 78 -15.14 -4.40 0.28
C MET A 78 -16.49 -4.24 -0.45
N ASP A 79 -17.51 -3.72 0.23
CA ASP A 79 -18.83 -3.49 -0.37
C ASP A 79 -18.77 -2.44 -1.50
N ILE A 80 -17.97 -1.38 -1.32
CA ILE A 80 -17.68 -0.41 -2.38
C ILE A 80 -17.00 -1.08 -3.57
N SER A 81 -15.99 -1.91 -3.32
CA SER A 81 -15.27 -2.65 -4.37
C SER A 81 -16.22 -3.56 -5.15
N LYS A 82 -17.11 -4.29 -4.46
CA LYS A 82 -18.12 -5.14 -5.08
C LYS A 82 -19.05 -4.33 -5.98
N ASN A 83 -19.59 -3.22 -5.48
CA ASN A 83 -20.50 -2.37 -6.25
C ASN A 83 -19.86 -1.81 -7.52
N ARG A 84 -18.56 -1.50 -7.47
CA ARG A 84 -17.83 -0.96 -8.61
C ARG A 84 -17.45 -2.02 -9.65
N LEU A 85 -17.01 -3.20 -9.20
CA LEU A 85 -16.26 -4.12 -10.07
C LEU A 85 -17.00 -5.41 -10.39
N LYS A 86 -17.94 -5.84 -9.55
CA LYS A 86 -18.55 -7.18 -9.66
C LYS A 86 -19.20 -7.40 -11.03
N ASN A 87 -19.91 -6.41 -11.56
CA ASN A 87 -20.59 -6.56 -12.85
C ASN A 87 -19.66 -6.37 -14.07
N ILE A 88 -18.43 -5.89 -13.86
CA ILE A 88 -17.44 -5.65 -14.91
C ILE A 88 -16.53 -6.87 -15.09
N PHE A 89 -16.20 -7.56 -14.00
CA PHE A 89 -15.21 -8.64 -13.98
C PHE A 89 -15.72 -9.92 -13.30
N ASN A 90 -17.03 -10.16 -13.26
CA ASN A 90 -17.69 -11.26 -12.55
C ASN A 90 -17.04 -12.65 -12.72
N GLU A 91 -16.50 -12.95 -13.91
CA GLU A 91 -15.87 -14.25 -14.21
C GLU A 91 -14.43 -14.37 -13.71
N ARG A 92 -13.75 -13.25 -13.46
CA ARG A 92 -12.32 -13.18 -13.14
C ARG A 92 -12.02 -12.56 -11.77
N LEU A 93 -13.04 -12.13 -11.04
CA LEU A 93 -12.89 -11.44 -9.76
C LEU A 93 -13.72 -12.11 -8.65
N GLY A 94 -13.03 -12.59 -7.61
CA GLY A 94 -13.62 -13.04 -6.36
C GLY A 94 -13.39 -12.04 -5.22
N PHE A 95 -14.25 -12.08 -4.21
CA PHE A 95 -14.16 -11.22 -3.03
C PHE A 95 -14.22 -12.06 -1.76
N VAL A 96 -13.26 -11.88 -0.84
CA VAL A 96 -13.20 -12.59 0.44
C VAL A 96 -13.01 -11.58 1.56
N GLN A 97 -13.89 -11.62 2.56
CA GLN A 97 -13.79 -10.75 3.74
C GLN A 97 -13.17 -11.51 4.92
N GLU A 98 -11.85 -11.61 4.93
CA GLU A 98 -11.09 -12.32 5.96
C GLU A 98 -9.76 -11.59 6.26
N SER A 99 -9.11 -11.98 7.34
CA SER A 99 -7.78 -11.49 7.69
C SER A 99 -6.71 -12.36 7.07
N ILE A 100 -5.64 -11.77 6.51
CA ILE A 100 -4.47 -12.53 6.05
C ILE A 100 -3.71 -13.24 7.19
N LEU A 101 -4.09 -13.00 8.45
CA LEU A 101 -3.57 -13.76 9.58
C LEU A 101 -4.14 -15.18 9.66
N ASN A 102 -5.29 -15.43 9.03
CA ASN A 102 -5.94 -16.73 8.98
C ASN A 102 -7.00 -16.72 7.87
N THR A 103 -6.71 -17.37 6.75
CA THR A 103 -7.62 -17.43 5.60
C THR A 103 -8.23 -18.82 5.45
N SER A 104 -9.40 -18.90 4.84
CA SER A 104 -10.06 -20.16 4.48
C SER A 104 -9.52 -20.79 3.17
N PHE A 105 -8.48 -20.20 2.57
CA PHE A 105 -7.90 -20.72 1.34
C PHE A 105 -7.17 -22.05 1.58
N ASN A 106 -7.20 -22.92 0.58
CA ASN A 106 -6.40 -24.14 0.56
C ASN A 106 -4.91 -23.82 0.38
N ASP A 107 -4.05 -24.74 0.82
CA ASP A 107 -2.62 -24.71 0.53
C ASP A 107 -2.38 -24.67 -0.99
N ASN A 108 -1.28 -24.05 -1.43
CA ASN A 108 -0.84 -24.07 -2.83
C ASN A 108 -1.91 -23.61 -3.84
N THR A 109 -2.63 -22.54 -3.52
CA THR A 109 -3.75 -22.04 -4.33
C THR A 109 -3.33 -20.97 -5.34
N PHE A 110 -2.45 -20.04 -4.96
CA PHE A 110 -2.16 -18.84 -5.75
C PHE A 110 -0.81 -18.91 -6.44
N ASP A 111 -0.74 -18.38 -7.66
CA ASP A 111 0.51 -18.22 -8.40
C ASP A 111 1.26 -16.96 -7.92
N PHE A 112 0.51 -15.92 -7.56
CA PHE A 112 1.05 -14.64 -7.12
C PHE A 112 0.21 -14.03 -6.00
N VAL A 113 0.87 -13.49 -4.98
CA VAL A 113 0.24 -12.72 -3.90
C VAL A 113 0.79 -11.30 -3.91
N LEU A 114 -0.08 -10.31 -4.08
CA LEU A 114 0.24 -8.90 -3.94
C LEU A 114 -0.27 -8.41 -2.59
N VAL A 115 0.61 -7.77 -1.81
CA VAL A 115 0.23 -7.09 -0.58
C VAL A 115 0.68 -5.64 -0.64
N ARG A 116 -0.25 -4.68 -0.66
CA ARG A 116 0.09 -3.27 -0.90
C ARG A 116 -0.39 -2.36 0.22
N PHE A 117 0.55 -1.72 0.91
CA PHE A 117 0.33 -0.82 2.05
C PHE A 117 -0.42 -1.45 3.24
N VAL A 118 -0.37 -2.77 3.39
CA VAL A 118 -1.09 -3.50 4.45
C VAL A 118 -0.18 -3.86 5.62
N TYR A 119 1.07 -4.24 5.36
CA TYR A 119 1.97 -4.81 6.36
C TYR A 119 2.25 -3.83 7.50
N GLN A 120 2.29 -2.54 7.20
CA GLN A 120 2.41 -1.48 8.20
C GLN A 120 1.24 -1.46 9.21
N HIS A 121 0.11 -2.08 8.92
CA HIS A 121 -1.08 -2.14 9.78
C HIS A 121 -1.26 -3.50 10.48
N ILE A 122 -0.40 -4.48 10.20
CA ILE A 122 -0.50 -5.83 10.76
C ILE A 122 0.39 -5.96 12.01
N ASN A 123 -0.21 -6.40 13.11
CA ASN A 123 0.52 -6.63 14.37
C ASN A 123 1.45 -7.85 14.30
N ASN A 124 0.96 -8.98 13.76
CA ASN A 124 1.74 -10.20 13.64
C ASN A 124 2.10 -10.50 12.18
N THR A 125 3.06 -9.75 11.64
CA THR A 125 3.53 -9.91 10.27
C THR A 125 4.16 -11.28 9.99
N ASN A 126 4.71 -11.95 11.02
CA ASN A 126 5.20 -13.32 10.88
C ASN A 126 4.07 -14.30 10.56
N THR A 127 2.93 -14.21 11.27
CA THR A 127 1.76 -15.04 10.97
C THR A 127 1.21 -14.76 9.57
N ALA A 128 1.08 -13.48 9.18
CA ALA A 128 0.66 -13.12 7.82
C ALA A 128 1.61 -13.69 6.76
N THR A 129 2.93 -13.61 6.99
CA THR A 129 3.93 -14.10 6.04
C THR A 129 3.88 -15.63 5.92
N LYS A 130 3.68 -16.35 7.03
CA LYS A 130 3.49 -17.81 7.02
C LYS A 130 2.22 -18.24 6.30
N GLU A 131 1.14 -17.51 6.48
CA GLU A 131 -0.12 -17.78 5.79
C GLU A 131 0.03 -17.58 4.28
N ILE A 132 0.68 -16.50 3.86
CA ILE A 132 1.02 -16.26 2.45
C ILE A 132 1.89 -17.39 1.89
N TYR A 133 2.88 -17.85 2.65
CA TYR A 133 3.70 -18.99 2.27
C TYR A 133 2.86 -20.26 2.07
N ARG A 134 1.92 -20.54 2.97
CA ARG A 134 1.03 -21.73 2.88
C ARG A 134 0.18 -21.70 1.61
N ILE A 135 -0.47 -20.58 1.33
CA ILE A 135 -1.45 -20.45 0.22
C ILE A 135 -0.78 -20.25 -1.16
N LEU A 136 0.49 -19.89 -1.21
CA LEU A 136 1.24 -19.85 -2.47
C LEU A 136 1.54 -21.26 -2.97
N LYS A 137 1.44 -21.48 -4.28
CA LYS A 137 1.96 -22.68 -4.94
C LYS A 137 3.48 -22.75 -4.82
N PRO A 138 4.10 -23.95 -4.87
CA PRO A 138 5.53 -24.05 -5.12
C PRO A 138 5.89 -23.33 -6.43
N GLY A 139 6.97 -22.54 -6.43
CA GLY A 139 7.34 -21.60 -7.50
C GLY A 139 6.51 -20.30 -7.53
N GLY A 140 5.48 -20.18 -6.70
CA GLY A 140 4.65 -18.99 -6.58
C GLY A 140 5.36 -17.86 -5.83
N LYS A 141 4.99 -16.61 -6.12
CA LYS A 141 5.68 -15.42 -5.60
C LYS A 141 4.78 -14.51 -4.78
N VAL A 142 5.35 -13.89 -3.76
CA VAL A 142 4.76 -12.75 -3.06
C VAL A 142 5.51 -11.48 -3.39
N VAL A 143 4.80 -10.38 -3.62
CA VAL A 143 5.36 -9.03 -3.56
C VAL A 143 4.64 -8.23 -2.49
N ILE A 144 5.41 -7.75 -1.51
CA ILE A 144 4.95 -6.84 -0.46
C ILE A 144 5.43 -5.44 -0.80
N VAL A 145 4.48 -4.55 -1.05
CA VAL A 145 4.69 -3.14 -1.38
C VAL A 145 4.32 -2.32 -0.13
N ASP A 146 5.28 -1.65 0.50
CA ASP A 146 5.00 -0.83 1.68
C ASP A 146 5.95 0.36 1.82
N ILE A 147 5.76 1.12 2.89
CA ILE A 147 6.58 2.30 3.22
C ILE A 147 7.68 1.99 4.23
N ASP A 148 8.64 2.89 4.29
CA ASP A 148 9.48 3.06 5.48
C ASP A 148 9.47 4.53 5.92
N ASN A 149 9.12 4.76 7.18
CA ASN A 149 9.00 6.08 7.79
C ASN A 149 10.24 6.96 7.61
N GLY A 150 11.44 6.36 7.60
CA GLY A 150 12.70 7.11 7.53
C GLY A 150 12.99 7.75 6.18
N ILE A 151 12.33 7.30 5.12
CA ILE A 151 12.57 7.76 3.74
C ILE A 151 11.27 8.15 3.00
N TRP A 152 10.16 8.27 3.72
CA TRP A 152 8.88 8.64 3.12
C TRP A 152 8.77 10.16 2.93
N GLY A 153 8.71 10.61 1.67
CA GLY A 153 8.56 12.04 1.35
C GLY A 153 9.87 12.81 1.43
N VAL A 154 10.88 12.38 0.66
CA VAL A 154 12.15 13.09 0.50
C VAL A 154 11.90 14.39 -0.26
N THR A 155 12.41 15.51 0.22
CA THR A 155 12.10 16.85 -0.33
C THR A 155 13.35 17.68 -0.61
N ASN A 156 13.27 18.55 -1.61
CA ASN A 156 14.20 19.64 -1.87
C ASN A 156 13.41 20.93 -2.11
N PRO A 157 13.68 22.05 -1.40
CA PRO A 157 14.48 22.10 -0.19
C PRO A 157 13.88 21.21 0.92
N GLU A 158 14.67 20.89 1.94
CA GLU A 158 14.22 20.02 3.03
C GLU A 158 13.01 20.63 3.75
N LEU A 159 11.89 19.91 3.75
CA LEU A 159 10.69 20.27 4.50
C LEU A 159 10.61 19.49 5.81
N LYS A 160 11.17 20.06 6.90
CA LYS A 160 11.21 19.47 8.26
C LYS A 160 9.84 19.01 8.81
N LEU A 161 8.75 19.58 8.27
CA LEU A 161 7.40 19.17 8.63
C LEU A 161 7.12 17.70 8.27
N ILE A 162 7.64 17.19 7.15
CA ILE A 162 7.37 15.81 6.72
C ILE A 162 7.94 14.80 7.73
N PRO A 163 9.23 14.83 8.10
CA PRO A 163 9.77 13.96 9.15
C PRO A 163 9.03 14.07 10.49
N TYR A 164 8.64 15.28 10.90
CA TYR A 164 7.86 15.50 12.12
C TYR A 164 6.50 14.77 12.07
N LEU A 165 5.75 14.93 10.99
CA LEU A 165 4.43 14.29 10.83
C LEU A 165 4.56 12.77 10.70
N ASN A 166 5.54 12.30 9.91
CA ASN A 166 5.87 10.87 9.80
C ASN A 166 6.12 10.24 11.18
N ASN A 167 6.95 10.88 12.02
CA ASN A 167 7.26 10.36 13.35
C ASN A 167 6.03 10.33 14.29
N ASN A 168 5.16 11.32 14.23
CA ASN A 168 3.92 11.32 15.02
C ASN A 168 2.95 10.23 14.53
N LEU A 169 2.80 10.06 13.21
CA LEU A 169 2.01 8.98 12.63
C LEU A 169 2.57 7.61 13.00
N ALA A 170 3.89 7.44 12.98
CA ALA A 170 4.54 6.20 13.38
C ALA A 170 4.26 5.84 14.84
N LYS A 171 4.32 6.81 15.76
CA LYS A 171 3.94 6.60 17.17
C LYS A 171 2.48 6.18 17.31
N PHE A 172 1.57 6.88 16.63
CA PHE A 172 0.14 6.56 16.66
C PHE A 172 -0.14 5.15 16.10
N GLN A 173 0.43 4.82 14.95
CA GLN A 173 0.28 3.53 14.31
C GLN A 173 0.84 2.40 15.18
N ASN A 174 2.00 2.60 15.81
CA ASN A 174 2.58 1.66 16.77
C ASN A 174 1.68 1.43 17.99
N SER A 175 1.07 2.49 18.54
CA SER A 175 0.11 2.33 19.65
C SER A 175 -1.14 1.52 19.28
N SER A 176 -1.41 1.32 17.99
CA SER A 176 -2.50 0.48 17.47
C SER A 176 -2.01 -0.86 16.90
N GLY A 177 -0.77 -1.25 17.19
CA GLY A 177 -0.18 -2.52 16.76
C GLY A 177 0.35 -2.53 15.32
N GLY A 178 0.49 -1.38 14.66
CA GLY A 178 1.12 -1.28 13.34
C GLY A 178 2.61 -0.91 13.42
N ASP A 179 3.31 -0.96 12.30
CA ASP A 179 4.71 -0.55 12.20
C ASP A 179 4.95 0.25 10.92
N ARG A 180 5.18 1.56 11.07
CA ARG A 180 5.46 2.44 9.94
C ARG A 180 6.89 2.31 9.41
N ASN A 181 7.75 1.58 10.11
CA ASN A 181 9.11 1.21 9.67
C ASN A 181 9.14 -0.20 9.07
N ILE A 182 8.01 -0.73 8.58
CA ILE A 182 7.94 -2.12 8.14
C ILE A 182 8.81 -2.39 6.91
N GLY A 183 9.00 -1.40 6.02
CA GLY A 183 9.77 -1.51 4.79
C GLY A 183 11.18 -2.06 5.00
N ARG A 184 11.93 -1.58 6.00
CA ARG A 184 13.29 -2.09 6.31
C ARG A 184 13.32 -3.54 6.85
N LYS A 185 12.17 -4.13 7.16
CA LYS A 185 12.04 -5.47 7.75
C LYS A 185 11.56 -6.52 6.74
N LEU A 186 10.98 -6.11 5.62
CA LEU A 186 10.28 -7.00 4.68
C LEU A 186 11.13 -8.17 4.19
N ILE A 187 12.37 -7.92 3.75
CA ILE A 187 13.25 -9.00 3.27
C ILE A 187 13.59 -10.00 4.36
N LYS A 188 13.81 -9.55 5.61
CA LYS A 188 14.03 -10.47 6.72
C LYS A 188 12.78 -11.30 7.01
N LEU A 189 11.59 -10.70 6.98
CA LEU A 189 10.32 -11.43 7.17
C LEU A 189 10.16 -12.55 6.14
N LEU A 190 10.40 -12.26 4.86
CA LEU A 190 10.35 -13.25 3.79
C LEU A 190 11.42 -14.35 3.99
N LYS A 191 12.69 -13.95 4.19
CA LYS A 191 13.80 -14.88 4.39
C LYS A 191 13.54 -15.88 5.51
N TYR A 192 13.13 -15.39 6.68
CA TYR A 192 12.92 -16.23 7.87
C TYR A 192 11.59 -16.99 7.86
N SER A 193 10.74 -16.76 6.84
CA SER A 193 9.53 -17.54 6.60
C SER A 193 9.71 -18.62 5.52
N GLY A 194 10.94 -18.81 5.01
CA GLY A 194 11.27 -19.87 4.06
C GLY A 194 11.24 -19.47 2.58
N PHE A 195 10.98 -18.19 2.28
CA PHE A 195 11.06 -17.71 0.90
C PHE A 195 12.51 -17.70 0.39
N THR A 196 12.66 -18.05 -0.88
CA THR A 196 13.91 -18.02 -1.64
C THR A 196 13.82 -16.98 -2.77
N ASN A 197 14.86 -16.84 -3.59
CA ASN A 197 14.92 -15.87 -4.70
C ASN A 197 14.46 -14.45 -4.28
N LEU A 198 14.98 -14.00 -3.15
CA LEU A 198 14.57 -12.73 -2.54
C LEU A 198 15.06 -11.56 -3.40
N ASP A 199 14.18 -10.58 -3.61
CA ASP A 199 14.51 -9.34 -4.32
C ASP A 199 13.91 -8.15 -3.58
N PHE A 200 14.58 -6.99 -3.63
CA PHE A 200 14.16 -5.76 -3.00
C PHE A 200 14.31 -4.59 -3.97
N GLN A 201 13.17 -4.04 -4.37
CA GLN A 201 13.07 -3.00 -5.37
C GLN A 201 12.44 -1.73 -4.79
N VAL A 202 12.67 -0.60 -5.46
CA VAL A 202 12.09 0.68 -5.07
C VAL A 202 11.42 1.31 -6.27
N VAL A 203 10.16 1.71 -6.11
CA VAL A 203 9.45 2.53 -7.09
C VAL A 203 9.42 3.97 -6.59
N ALA A 204 10.19 4.82 -7.27
CA ALA A 204 10.22 6.26 -7.00
C ALA A 204 9.12 6.99 -7.76
N LYS A 205 8.36 7.82 -7.04
CA LYS A 205 7.36 8.75 -7.58
C LYS A 205 7.89 10.16 -7.37
N HIS A 206 8.13 10.89 -8.45
CA HIS A 206 8.75 12.22 -8.44
C HIS A 206 7.74 13.32 -8.82
N SER A 207 7.74 14.44 -8.11
CA SER A 207 6.82 15.57 -8.36
C SER A 207 6.92 16.13 -9.77
N ASP A 208 8.13 16.25 -10.30
CA ASP A 208 8.34 16.91 -11.60
C ASP A 208 7.94 16.00 -12.77
N ILE A 209 7.82 14.69 -12.52
CA ILE A 209 7.33 13.73 -13.50
C ILE A 209 5.80 13.63 -13.44
N LEU A 210 5.24 13.58 -12.23
CA LEU A 210 3.83 13.24 -12.02
C LEU A 210 2.93 14.46 -11.80
N GLY A 211 3.52 15.63 -11.56
CA GLY A 211 2.87 16.87 -11.14
C GLY A 211 2.82 17.03 -9.63
N MET A 212 3.28 18.18 -9.12
CA MET A 212 3.33 18.51 -7.68
C MET A 212 1.97 18.42 -6.99
N ASP A 213 0.88 18.77 -7.66
CA ASP A 213 -0.48 18.68 -7.09
C ASP A 213 -0.89 17.26 -6.73
N LYS A 214 -0.28 16.25 -7.36
CA LYS A 214 -0.52 14.85 -6.96
C LYS A 214 0.08 14.55 -5.59
N PHE A 215 1.13 15.25 -5.16
CA PHE A 215 1.78 15.04 -3.86
C PHE A 215 1.10 15.78 -2.72
N LYS A 216 0.33 16.83 -3.02
CA LYS A 216 -0.57 17.47 -2.05
C LYS A 216 -1.51 16.41 -1.46
N ASN A 217 -1.57 16.32 -0.14
CA ASN A 217 -2.48 15.44 0.61
C ASN A 217 -2.26 13.91 0.44
N LEU A 218 -1.12 13.47 -0.12
CA LEU A 218 -0.77 12.04 -0.24
C LEU A 218 -0.13 11.46 1.02
N SER A 219 0.56 12.32 1.78
CA SER A 219 0.84 12.04 3.18
C SER A 219 -0.52 11.91 3.85
N SER A 220 -0.84 10.69 4.28
CA SER A 220 -1.99 10.30 5.09
C SER A 220 -1.99 11.03 6.44
N ILE A 221 -2.03 12.36 6.41
CA ILE A 221 -2.29 13.22 7.55
C ILE A 221 -3.72 13.69 7.38
N PRO A 222 -4.68 12.85 7.75
CA PRO A 222 -6.00 13.35 7.93
C PRO A 222 -6.00 14.45 8.98
N ASN A 223 -6.48 15.63 8.58
CA ASN A 223 -6.48 16.80 9.43
C ASN A 223 -5.09 17.13 10.00
N ALA A 224 -4.07 17.31 9.17
CA ALA A 224 -2.88 18.07 9.60
C ALA A 224 -3.34 19.34 10.31
N ASP A 225 -4.39 19.95 9.76
CA ASP A 225 -5.21 21.06 10.24
C ASP A 225 -5.75 20.94 11.68
N ARG A 226 -6.05 19.74 12.20
CA ARG A 226 -6.52 19.57 13.59
C ARG A 226 -5.39 19.45 14.61
N PHE A 227 -4.17 19.13 14.16
CA PHE A 227 -2.98 19.24 14.98
C PHE A 227 -2.44 20.69 14.99
N MET A 228 -3.17 21.66 14.40
CA MET A 228 -2.77 23.05 14.14
C MET A 228 -3.09 24.10 15.22
N VAL A 229 -3.13 23.73 16.50
CA VAL A 229 -3.57 24.63 17.59
C VAL A 229 -2.41 25.41 18.26
N ASN A 230 -1.23 25.53 17.63
CA ASN A 230 -0.05 26.17 18.22
C ASN A 230 0.49 27.32 17.33
N PRO A 231 0.88 28.50 17.87
CA PRO A 231 1.44 29.62 17.12
C PRO A 231 2.66 29.31 16.23
N GLN A 232 3.43 28.25 16.53
CA GLN A 232 4.49 27.76 15.63
C GLN A 232 3.95 27.23 14.28
N ILE A 233 2.64 27.02 14.19
CA ILE A 233 2.01 26.32 13.08
C ILE A 233 1.71 27.25 11.91
N SER A 234 1.56 28.56 12.11
CA SER A 234 1.44 29.53 11.00
C SER A 234 2.68 29.53 10.10
N LYS A 235 3.89 29.48 10.69
CA LYS A 235 5.15 29.35 9.95
C LYS A 235 5.26 28.00 9.23
N ILE A 236 4.78 26.93 9.86
CA ILE A 236 4.76 25.58 9.28
C ILE A 236 3.79 25.51 8.08
N ILE A 237 2.58 26.06 8.21
CA ILE A 237 1.59 26.14 7.13
C ILE A 237 2.11 27.00 5.99
N SER A 238 2.68 28.17 6.29
CA SER A 238 3.25 29.05 5.26
C SER A 238 4.40 28.35 4.53
N SER A 239 5.30 27.68 5.25
CA SER A 239 6.37 26.88 4.64
C SER A 239 5.85 25.72 3.79
N TYR A 240 4.80 25.02 4.25
CA TYR A 240 4.17 23.94 3.50
C TYR A 240 3.52 24.45 2.21
N ASN A 241 2.69 25.50 2.30
CA ASN A 241 2.04 26.09 1.14
C ASN A 241 3.04 26.67 0.15
N ASN A 242 4.09 27.36 0.65
CA ASN A 242 5.16 27.87 -0.20
C ASN A 242 5.92 26.74 -0.89
N PHE A 243 6.20 25.64 -0.18
CA PHE A 243 6.85 24.48 -0.78
C PHE A 243 6.07 23.94 -1.97
N TYR A 244 4.77 23.65 -1.81
CA TYR A 244 3.97 23.06 -2.88
C TYR A 244 3.60 24.02 -4.03
N ASN A 245 3.81 25.32 -3.86
CA ASN A 245 3.58 26.33 -4.89
C ASN A 245 4.87 26.87 -5.55
N SER A 246 6.04 26.49 -5.01
CA SER A 246 7.34 26.88 -5.57
C SER A 246 7.72 25.97 -6.74
N LYS A 247 8.32 26.57 -7.79
CA LYS A 247 8.86 25.84 -8.94
C LYS A 247 10.19 25.13 -8.66
N ASP A 248 10.89 25.55 -7.60
CA ASP A 248 12.18 24.97 -7.18
C ASP A 248 12.02 23.82 -6.17
N SER A 249 10.76 23.50 -5.84
CA SER A 249 10.45 22.43 -4.89
C SER A 249 10.25 21.09 -5.58
N THR A 250 10.83 20.05 -5.00
CA THR A 250 10.69 18.67 -5.44
C THR A 250 10.35 17.77 -4.25
N ILE A 251 9.43 16.83 -4.45
CA ILE A 251 9.14 15.76 -3.50
C ILE A 251 9.20 14.40 -4.19
N ILE A 252 9.79 13.42 -3.49
CA ILE A 252 9.95 12.04 -3.95
C ILE A 252 9.32 11.11 -2.91
N LEU A 253 8.39 10.27 -3.36
CA LEU A 253 7.89 9.14 -2.58
C LEU A 253 8.59 7.87 -3.04
N LEU A 254 9.26 7.20 -2.11
CA LEU A 254 9.93 5.93 -2.34
C LEU A 254 9.04 4.81 -1.78
N ILE A 255 8.56 3.95 -2.67
CA ILE A 255 7.75 2.78 -2.31
C ILE A 255 8.64 1.56 -2.38
N LEU A 256 8.70 0.81 -1.29
CA LEU A 256 9.57 -0.35 -1.16
C LEU A 256 8.81 -1.61 -1.55
N MET A 257 9.42 -2.47 -2.36
CA MET A 257 8.84 -3.71 -2.85
C MET A 257 9.78 -4.86 -2.49
N ALA A 258 9.34 -5.74 -1.60
CA ALA A 258 10.04 -6.98 -1.30
C ALA A 258 9.38 -8.14 -2.01
N CYS A 259 10.16 -8.93 -2.74
CA CYS A 259 9.71 -10.13 -3.43
C CYS A 259 10.35 -11.36 -2.80
N GLY A 260 9.59 -12.45 -2.76
CA GLY A 260 10.09 -13.78 -2.38
C GLY A 260 9.32 -14.87 -3.10
N GLU A 261 10.01 -15.98 -3.39
CA GLU A 261 9.47 -17.15 -4.07
C GLU A 261 9.36 -18.34 -3.11
N LYS A 262 8.22 -19.03 -3.12
CA LYS A 262 8.07 -20.29 -2.40
C LYS A 262 8.84 -21.36 -3.18
N PRO A 263 9.84 -22.03 -2.57
CA PRO A 263 10.60 -23.07 -3.26
C PRO A 263 9.71 -24.25 -3.69
N ASN A 264 10.16 -24.98 -4.72
CA ASN A 264 9.50 -26.18 -5.26
C ASN A 264 9.44 -27.34 -4.27
#